data_AF-A0AAC9GI44-F1
#
_entry.id   AF-A0AAC9GI44-F1
#
_cell.length_a   1.000
_cell.length_b   1.000
_cell.length_c   1.000
_cell.angle_alpha   90.00
_cell.angle_beta   90.00
_cell.angle_gamma   90.00
#
_symmetry.space_group_name_H-M   'P 1'
#
loop_
_entity.id
_entity.type
_entity.pdbx_description
1 polymer ?
#
loop_
_entity_poly.entity_id
_entity_poly.type
_entity_poly.pdbx_seq_one_letter_code
_entity_poly.pdbx_strand_id
1 'polypeptide(L)'
;MQNSSLILLSLFAIGCSNPKVFVLNEKEESRYFVQRLVSTSFEKDLIGESPLVVINGTSFKYNKKQDTILLPLKKLDIITLDFLNKNSSRIIYNEKENDGAIIITSNIQK
;
A
#
# COMPACT_ATOMS: atom_id res chain seq x y z
N MET A 1 -27.45 -7.98 50.99
CA MET A 1 -27.65 -8.41 49.59
C MET A 1 -26.61 -7.68 48.75
N GLN A 2 -25.64 -8.44 48.25
CA GLN A 2 -24.45 -7.96 47.56
C GLN A 2 -24.75 -7.94 46.06
N ASN A 3 -24.83 -6.76 45.44
CA ASN A 3 -24.96 -6.64 43.98
C ASN A 3 -23.68 -5.99 43.45
N SER A 4 -22.68 -6.82 43.13
CA SER A 4 -21.51 -6.39 42.36
C SER A 4 -21.89 -6.21 40.89
N SER A 5 -21.89 -4.98 40.40
CA SER A 5 -21.93 -4.70 38.97
C SER A 5 -20.54 -4.94 38.36
N LEU A 6 -20.41 -6.03 37.61
CA LEU A 6 -19.24 -6.31 36.77
C LEU A 6 -19.32 -5.45 35.50
N ILE A 7 -18.47 -4.41 35.40
CA ILE A 7 -18.27 -3.65 34.17
C ILE A 7 -17.23 -4.40 33.33
N LEU A 8 -17.66 -5.00 32.21
CA LEU A 8 -16.79 -5.65 31.25
C LEU A 8 -16.14 -4.58 30.36
N LEU A 9 -14.91 -4.19 30.68
CA LEU A 9 -14.08 -3.36 29.79
C LEU A 9 -13.61 -4.21 28.61
N SER A 10 -14.33 -4.16 27.49
CA SER A 10 -13.84 -4.70 26.23
C SER A 10 -12.71 -3.81 25.72
N LEU A 11 -11.46 -4.25 25.91
CA LEU A 11 -10.32 -3.73 25.17
C LEU A 11 -10.57 -4.01 23.69
N PHE A 12 -10.98 -2.99 22.94
CA PHE A 12 -10.90 -3.05 21.48
C PHE A 12 -9.44 -3.27 21.13
N ALA A 13 -9.10 -4.51 20.74
CA ALA A 13 -7.85 -4.80 20.07
C ALA A 13 -7.92 -4.12 18.69
N ILE A 14 -7.57 -2.83 18.66
CA ILE A 14 -7.29 -2.13 17.41
C ILE A 14 -6.02 -2.78 16.89
N GLY A 15 -6.18 -3.73 15.97
CA GLY A 15 -5.04 -4.26 15.23
C GLY A 15 -4.45 -3.12 14.41
N CYS A 16 -3.33 -2.56 14.86
CA CYS A 16 -2.55 -1.64 14.03
C CYS A 16 -2.01 -2.46 12.86
N SER A 17 -2.66 -2.33 11.70
CA SER A 17 -2.07 -2.86 10.48
C SER A 17 -1.01 -1.90 9.96
N ASN A 18 0.06 -2.49 9.42
CA ASN A 18 1.17 -1.73 8.86
C ASN A 18 1.12 -1.84 7.34
N PRO A 19 1.43 -0.76 6.60
CA PRO A 19 1.56 -0.84 5.16
C PRO A 19 2.74 -1.73 4.79
N LYS A 20 2.64 -2.41 3.65
CA LYS A 20 3.80 -3.08 3.04
C LYS A 20 4.92 -2.10 2.76
N VAL A 21 6.15 -2.61 2.83
CA VAL A 21 7.37 -1.87 2.53
C VAL A 21 7.70 -2.01 1.05
N PHE A 22 7.64 -0.92 0.28
CA PHE A 22 8.00 -0.89 -1.14
C PHE A 22 9.42 -0.35 -1.34
N VAL A 23 10.27 -1.13 -1.99
CA VAL A 23 11.68 -0.82 -2.20
C VAL A 23 12.01 -0.81 -3.69
N LEU A 24 12.73 0.20 -4.15
CA LEU A 24 13.25 0.27 -5.52
C LEU A 24 14.51 -0.58 -5.69
N ASN A 25 14.76 -1.06 -6.90
CA ASN A 25 15.91 -1.89 -7.24
C ASN A 25 17.20 -1.05 -7.42
N GLU A 26 17.60 -0.37 -6.36
CA GLU A 26 18.83 0.43 -6.28
C GLU A 26 19.45 0.35 -4.88
N LYS A 27 20.74 0.70 -4.78
CA LYS A 27 21.52 0.58 -3.54
C LYS A 27 21.46 1.83 -2.66
N GLU A 28 21.08 2.97 -3.23
CA GLU A 28 21.06 4.27 -2.59
C GLU A 28 19.86 4.43 -1.63
N GLU A 29 19.89 5.43 -0.75
CA GLU A 29 18.78 5.73 0.18
C GLU A 29 17.47 6.08 -0.56
N SER A 30 17.58 6.57 -1.79
CA SER A 30 16.47 6.79 -2.73
C SER A 30 15.59 5.55 -2.91
N ARG A 31 16.09 4.35 -2.58
CA ARG A 31 15.34 3.09 -2.65
C ARG A 31 14.00 3.10 -1.90
N TYR A 32 13.86 3.96 -0.88
CA TYR A 32 12.63 4.10 -0.08
C TYR A 32 11.73 5.25 -0.53
N PHE A 33 11.98 5.86 -1.69
CA PHE A 33 11.17 6.96 -2.21
C PHE A 33 9.69 6.60 -2.33
N VAL A 34 9.38 5.43 -2.91
CA VAL A 34 8.00 4.96 -3.04
C VAL A 34 7.40 4.71 -1.66
N GLN A 35 8.15 4.08 -0.76
CA GLN A 35 7.67 3.78 0.59
C GLN A 35 7.19 5.02 1.32
N ARG A 36 7.94 6.13 1.25
CA ARG A 36 7.58 7.37 1.95
C ARG A 36 6.20 7.87 1.54
N LEU A 37 5.90 7.83 0.24
CA LEU A 37 4.61 8.26 -0.30
C LEU A 37 3.50 7.25 0.04
N VAL A 38 3.80 5.94 -0.01
CA VAL A 38 2.86 4.88 0.39
C VAL A 38 2.47 5.02 1.85
N SER A 39 3.42 5.23 2.76
CA SER A 39 3.15 5.45 4.19
C SER A 39 2.19 6.62 4.40
N THR A 40 2.43 7.77 3.76
CA THR A 40 1.53 8.92 3.86
C THR A 40 0.13 8.63 3.31
N SER A 41 0.02 7.90 2.19
CA SER A 41 -1.27 7.54 1.60
C SER A 41 -2.04 6.51 2.45
N PHE A 42 -1.32 5.60 3.10
CA PHE A 42 -1.89 4.62 4.04
C PHE A 42 -2.41 5.30 5.31
N GLU A 43 -1.63 6.20 5.92
CA GLU A 43 -2.05 6.99 7.09
C GLU A 43 -3.32 7.82 6.83
N LYS A 44 -3.54 8.22 5.58
CA LYS A 44 -4.73 8.94 5.12
C LYS A 44 -5.91 8.04 4.71
N ASP A 45 -5.80 6.73 4.92
CA ASP A 45 -6.76 5.71 4.52
C ASP A 45 -7.09 5.67 3.01
N LEU A 46 -6.24 6.28 2.17
CA LEU A 46 -6.43 6.24 0.71
C LEU A 46 -6.21 4.82 0.19
N ILE A 47 -5.16 4.16 0.68
CA ILE A 47 -4.81 2.78 0.34
C ILE A 47 -4.75 1.94 1.62
N GLY A 48 -4.99 0.64 1.51
CA GLY A 48 -4.82 -0.32 2.60
C GLY A 48 -3.51 -1.08 2.53
N GLU A 49 -3.47 -2.25 3.19
CA GLU A 49 -2.23 -3.02 3.41
C GLU A 49 -1.65 -3.63 2.13
N SER A 50 -2.52 -4.03 1.21
CA SER A 50 -2.14 -4.74 -0.02
C SER A 50 -2.68 -4.03 -1.26
N PRO A 51 -2.24 -2.79 -1.55
CA PRO A 51 -2.71 -2.07 -2.72
C PRO A 51 -2.23 -2.74 -4.00
N LEU A 52 -3.00 -2.60 -5.07
CA LEU A 52 -2.52 -2.96 -6.41
C LEU A 52 -1.35 -2.05 -6.77
N VAL A 53 -0.34 -2.58 -7.47
CA VAL A 53 0.72 -1.77 -8.07
C VAL A 53 0.53 -1.81 -9.58
N VAL A 54 0.48 -0.64 -10.22
CA VAL A 54 0.34 -0.50 -11.67
C VAL A 54 1.50 0.33 -12.18
N ILE A 55 2.28 -0.24 -13.10
CA ILE A 55 3.44 0.41 -13.71
C ILE A 55 3.12 0.57 -15.19
N ASN A 56 3.08 1.81 -15.69
CA ASN A 56 2.75 2.11 -17.09
C ASN A 56 1.45 1.42 -17.57
N GLY A 57 0.39 1.51 -16.75
CA GLY A 57 -0.92 0.90 -17.04
C GLY A 57 -0.96 -0.63 -16.90
N THR A 58 0.16 -1.29 -16.59
CA THR A 58 0.21 -2.75 -16.42
C THR A 58 0.32 -3.13 -14.94
N SER A 59 -0.56 -4.02 -14.49
CA SER A 59 -0.51 -4.55 -13.12
C SER A 59 0.80 -5.28 -12.83
N PHE A 60 1.52 -4.82 -11.82
CA PHE A 60 2.70 -5.47 -11.28
C PHE A 60 2.29 -6.50 -10.23
N LYS A 61 2.49 -7.78 -10.56
CA LYS A 61 2.19 -8.89 -9.66
C LYS A 61 3.28 -9.02 -8.61
N TYR A 62 2.89 -9.09 -7.34
CA TYR A 62 3.77 -9.36 -6.21
C TYR A 62 3.11 -10.30 -5.21
N ASN A 63 3.90 -10.92 -4.34
CA ASN A 63 3.37 -11.79 -3.30
C ASN A 63 2.79 -10.96 -2.14
N LYS A 64 1.45 -10.89 -2.04
CA LYS A 64 0.74 -10.17 -0.97
C LYS A 64 1.05 -10.69 0.45
N LYS A 65 1.70 -11.86 0.61
CA LYS A 65 2.16 -12.36 1.92
C LYS A 65 3.52 -11.83 2.37
N GLN A 66 4.28 -11.17 1.48
CA GLN A 66 5.55 -10.57 1.84
C GLN A 66 5.34 -9.18 2.45
N ASP A 67 6.16 -8.85 3.44
CA ASP A 67 6.17 -7.53 4.07
C ASP A 67 6.94 -6.52 3.22
N THR A 68 7.98 -6.98 2.52
CA THR A 68 8.78 -6.15 1.61
C THR A 68 8.55 -6.53 0.16
N ILE A 69 8.20 -5.56 -0.66
CA ILE A 69 7.96 -5.70 -2.10
C ILE A 69 9.06 -4.96 -2.86
N LEU A 70 9.81 -5.71 -3.67
CA LEU A 70 10.84 -5.15 -4.55
C LEU A 70 10.20 -4.70 -5.88
N LEU A 71 10.26 -3.41 -6.17
CA LEU A 71 9.88 -2.83 -7.44
C LEU A 71 11.07 -2.82 -8.40
N PRO A 72 10.93 -3.32 -9.63
CA PRO A 72 12.02 -3.41 -10.61
C PRO A 72 12.29 -2.05 -11.29
N LEU A 73 12.32 -0.97 -10.51
CA LEU A 73 12.52 0.41 -10.95
C LEU A 73 13.62 1.03 -10.09
N LYS A 74 14.35 2.00 -10.64
CA LYS A 74 15.15 2.97 -9.90
C LYS A 74 14.38 4.28 -9.75
N LYS A 75 14.83 5.14 -8.85
CA LYS A 75 14.22 6.45 -8.61
C LYS A 75 14.15 7.32 -9.85
N LEU A 76 15.21 7.32 -10.66
CA LEU A 76 15.31 8.08 -11.91
C LEU A 76 14.36 7.58 -13.00
N ASP A 77 13.83 6.36 -12.85
CA ASP A 77 12.91 5.80 -13.82
C ASP A 77 11.47 6.28 -13.59
N ILE A 78 11.16 6.81 -12.41
CA ILE A 78 9.80 7.22 -12.00
C ILE A 78 9.56 8.67 -12.43
N ILE A 79 8.59 8.85 -13.34
CA ILE A 79 8.11 10.16 -13.79
C ILE A 79 7.04 10.67 -12.83
N THR A 80 6.00 9.87 -12.58
CA THR A 80 4.93 10.20 -11.63
C THR A 80 4.61 9.02 -10.74
N LEU A 81 4.10 9.33 -9.55
CA LEU A 81 3.58 8.36 -8.61
C LEU A 81 2.28 8.91 -8.03
N ASP A 82 1.19 8.23 -8.35
CA ASP A 82 -0.18 8.62 -8.02
C ASP A 82 -0.88 7.50 -7.26
N PHE A 83 -2.01 7.83 -6.63
CA PHE A 83 -2.78 6.88 -5.84
C PHE A 83 -4.25 6.90 -6.23
N LEU A 84 -4.86 5.73 -6.30
CA LEU A 84 -6.31 5.59 -6.33
C LEU A 84 -6.80 5.03 -5.00
N ASN A 85 -7.88 5.63 -4.50
CA ASN A 85 -8.51 5.14 -3.30
C ASN A 85 -9.12 3.73 -3.51
N LYS A 86 -9.42 3.05 -2.41
CA LYS A 86 -9.99 1.68 -2.38
C LYS A 86 -11.18 1.51 -3.33
N ASN A 87 -12.12 2.46 -3.36
CA ASN A 87 -13.33 2.35 -4.18
C ASN A 87 -13.03 2.54 -5.67
N SER A 88 -12.32 3.61 -6.02
CA SER A 88 -11.97 3.93 -7.41
C SER A 88 -11.09 2.83 -8.03
N SER A 89 -10.16 2.28 -7.26
CA SER A 89 -9.26 1.20 -7.70
C SER A 89 -10.03 -0.08 -8.07
N ARG A 90 -11.03 -0.46 -7.26
CA ARG A 90 -11.88 -1.65 -7.53
C ARG A 90 -12.69 -1.49 -8.81
N ILE A 91 -13.16 -0.28 -9.10
CA ILE A 91 -13.92 0.02 -10.31
C ILE A 91 -13.01 -0.01 -11.55
N ILE A 92 -11.89 0.72 -11.51
CA ILE A 92 -11.01 0.90 -12.68
C ILE A 92 -10.31 -0.40 -13.07
N TYR A 93 -9.80 -1.16 -12.10
CA TYR A 93 -9.03 -2.38 -12.36
C TYR A 93 -9.85 -3.67 -12.23
N ASN A 94 -11.15 -3.56 -11.88
CA ASN A 94 -12.05 -4.69 -11.71
C ASN A 94 -11.50 -5.81 -10.79
N GLU A 95 -10.76 -5.43 -9.74
CA GLU A 95 -10.17 -6.35 -8.77
C GLU A 95 -10.76 -6.07 -7.39
N LYS A 96 -11.70 -6.92 -6.97
CA LYS A 96 -12.47 -6.74 -5.72
C LYS A 96 -11.61 -6.80 -4.45
N GLU A 97 -10.47 -7.46 -4.54
CA GLU A 97 -9.53 -7.68 -3.41
C GLU A 97 -8.37 -6.65 -3.39
N ASN A 98 -8.46 -5.57 -4.16
CA ASN A 98 -7.48 -4.49 -4.06
C ASN A 98 -7.89 -3.45 -3.01
N ASP A 99 -6.93 -3.06 -2.20
CA ASP A 99 -7.09 -2.04 -1.17
C ASP A 99 -6.52 -0.70 -1.67
N GLY A 100 -7.03 -0.25 -2.81
CA GLY A 100 -6.50 0.91 -3.53
C GLY A 100 -5.41 0.52 -4.52
N ALA A 101 -4.83 1.51 -5.21
CA ALA A 101 -3.77 1.30 -6.18
C ALA A 101 -2.67 2.37 -6.08
N ILE A 102 -1.43 1.92 -6.27
CA ILE A 102 -0.25 2.74 -6.51
C ILE A 102 -0.03 2.75 -8.03
N ILE A 103 -0.15 3.92 -8.65
CA ILE A 103 0.05 4.12 -10.08
C ILE A 103 1.43 4.75 -10.29
N ILE A 104 2.29 4.08 -11.03
CA ILE A 104 3.64 4.53 -11.33
C ILE A 104 3.75 4.73 -12.84
N THR A 105 4.00 5.97 -13.24
CA THR A 105 4.42 6.29 -14.61
C THR A 105 5.93 6.29 -14.64
N SER A 106 6.52 5.50 -15.54
CA SER A 106 7.96 5.31 -15.67
C SER A 106 8.43 5.49 -17.11
N ASN A 107 9.65 5.99 -17.28
CA ASN A 107 10.31 6.10 -18.59
C ASN A 107 10.86 4.76 -19.11
N ILE A 108 10.81 3.68 -18.30
CA ILE A 108 11.17 2.33 -18.76
C ILE A 108 10.06 1.80 -19.66
N GLN A 109 10.40 1.52 -20.91
CA GLN A 109 9.56 0.71 -21.80
C GLN A 109 9.84 -0.77 -21.52
N LYS A 110 8.77 -1.54 -21.35
CA LYS A 110 8.81 -2.97 -21.06
C LYS A 110 8.73 -3.78 -22.34
#